data_AF-A0A498T070-F1
#
_entry.id   AF-A0A498T070-F1
#
_cell.length_a   1.000
_cell.length_b   1.000
_cell.length_c   1.000
_cell.angle_alpha   90.00
_cell.angle_beta   90.00
_cell.angle_gamma   90.00
#
_symmetry.space_group_name_H-M   'P 1'
#
loop_
_entity.id
_entity.type
_entity.pdbx_description
1 polymer ?
#
loop_
_entity_poly.entity_id
_entity_poly.type
_entity_poly.pdbx_seq_one_letter_code
_entity_poly.pdbx_strand_id
1 'polypeptide(L)'
;MIAIMIIYPAMIALDLRRRRVNKRDLGCCCMGRSSVDAKKLRVETLELNMGKRVIGSLLTANHIYPGPPPSLLLKNDDDKKKKWYTLSGFLQYYYIPFLTIPLTKLMVIVMCTSMLLISCLGLYQSSLGLELSDVLPEGTAPAAFLRAREKYFSFYPMSAILKGNKINFPEQQEQIEQYRLDIAKSNYVIKVNGRPSEEYWMSLMRTWLSSLQKHLDNAIKKGDVNAITGELKVDSKITDETKIARLLVCSYGDNYNCTGRISTIKLVNDAGLINADGFYNYLTAWYNLDNMMYYV
;
A
#
# COMPACT_ATOMS: atom_id res chain seq x y z
N MET A 1 5.14 -25.44 -19.70
CA MET A 1 5.25 -26.89 -19.43
C MET A 1 4.90 -27.76 -20.64
N ILE A 2 3.73 -27.61 -21.27
CA ILE A 2 3.28 -28.44 -22.41
C ILE A 2 4.29 -28.44 -23.59
N ALA A 3 4.84 -27.27 -23.95
CA ALA A 3 5.85 -27.18 -25.01
C ALA A 3 7.14 -27.95 -24.69
N ILE A 4 7.53 -28.03 -23.42
CA ILE A 4 8.76 -28.70 -22.98
C ILE A 4 8.58 -30.22 -22.91
N MET A 5 7.37 -30.71 -22.60
CA MET A 5 7.13 -32.15 -22.44
C MET A 5 6.58 -32.85 -23.69
N ILE A 6 5.95 -32.14 -24.61
CA ILE A 6 5.34 -32.75 -25.80
C ILE A 6 6.05 -32.31 -27.07
N ILE A 7 6.17 -30.99 -27.27
CA ILE A 7 6.71 -30.44 -28.52
C ILE A 7 8.23 -30.69 -28.58
N TYR A 8 8.95 -30.44 -27.48
CA TYR A 8 10.41 -30.62 -27.44
C TYR A 8 10.84 -32.08 -27.62
N PRO A 9 10.25 -33.08 -26.94
CA PRO A 9 10.60 -34.48 -27.14
C PRO A 9 10.17 -34.99 -28.51
N ALA A 10 9.06 -34.50 -29.07
CA ALA A 10 8.67 -34.80 -30.44
C ALA A 10 9.68 -34.24 -31.46
N MET A 11 10.14 -33.01 -31.28
CA MET A 11 11.18 -32.39 -32.12
C MET A 11 12.53 -33.09 -31.98
N ILE A 12 12.94 -33.47 -30.76
CA ILE A 12 14.14 -34.28 -30.52
C ILE A 12 13.99 -35.66 -31.18
N ALA A 13 12.82 -36.30 -31.09
CA ALA A 13 12.59 -37.61 -31.73
C ALA A 13 12.70 -37.51 -33.26
N LEU A 14 12.19 -36.43 -33.86
CA LEU A 14 12.36 -36.13 -35.28
C LEU A 14 13.84 -35.89 -35.64
N ASP A 15 14.57 -35.10 -34.84
CA ASP A 15 16.00 -34.86 -35.06
C ASP A 15 16.85 -36.14 -34.90
N LEU A 16 16.58 -36.96 -33.90
CA LEU A 16 17.24 -38.26 -33.72
C LEU A 16 16.97 -39.21 -34.89
N ARG A 17 15.74 -39.23 -35.43
CA ARG A 17 15.40 -40.02 -36.63
C ARG A 17 16.15 -39.50 -37.86
N ARG A 18 16.28 -38.19 -38.01
CA ARG A 18 17.04 -37.55 -39.10
C ARG A 18 18.54 -37.86 -39.00
N ARG A 19 19.13 -37.77 -37.81
CA ARG A 19 20.55 -38.10 -37.57
C ARG A 19 20.86 -39.57 -37.84
N ARG A 20 19.95 -40.51 -37.51
CA ARG A 20 20.09 -41.92 -37.89
C ARG A 20 20.13 -42.16 -39.41
N VAL A 21 19.52 -41.27 -40.18
CA VAL A 21 19.56 -41.28 -41.65
C VAL A 21 20.75 -40.46 -42.19
N ASN A 22 21.66 -40.01 -41.31
CA ASN A 22 22.89 -39.28 -41.63
C ASN A 22 22.69 -37.99 -42.45
N LYS A 23 21.52 -37.35 -42.33
CA LYS A 23 21.21 -36.07 -43.00
C LYS A 23 21.58 -34.89 -42.10
N ARG A 24 22.37 -33.94 -42.61
CA ARG A 24 22.86 -32.74 -41.88
C ARG A 24 21.72 -31.80 -41.48
N ASP A 25 21.92 -31.07 -40.36
CA ASP A 25 20.86 -30.44 -39.57
C ASP A 25 20.26 -29.13 -40.16
N LEU A 26 20.98 -28.42 -41.03
CA LEU A 26 20.52 -27.11 -41.53
C LEU A 26 20.54 -26.96 -43.06
N GLY A 27 19.93 -27.91 -43.77
CA GLY A 27 19.73 -27.80 -45.22
C GLY A 27 18.90 -28.94 -45.76
N CYS A 28 17.57 -28.74 -45.84
CA CYS A 28 16.65 -29.73 -46.41
C CYS A 28 16.74 -29.85 -47.95
N CYS A 29 17.62 -29.08 -48.61
CA CYS A 29 17.69 -29.02 -50.08
C CYS A 29 19.09 -29.23 -50.68
N CYS A 30 20.02 -29.86 -49.96
CA CYS A 30 21.25 -30.38 -50.59
C CYS A 30 21.25 -31.90 -50.51
N MET A 31 20.66 -32.52 -51.53
CA MET A 31 20.75 -33.94 -51.82
C MET A 31 22.22 -34.26 -52.12
N GLY A 32 22.98 -34.62 -51.08
CA GLY A 32 24.35 -35.13 -51.22
C GLY A 32 24.29 -36.52 -51.82
N ARG A 33 24.29 -36.59 -53.15
CA ARG A 33 24.34 -37.81 -53.94
C ARG A 33 25.80 -38.24 -54.09
N SER A 34 26.20 -39.33 -53.45
CA SER A 34 26.99 -40.42 -54.06
C SER A 34 27.25 -41.55 -53.05
N SER A 35 26.81 -42.76 -53.44
CA SER A 35 27.41 -44.09 -53.19
C SER A 35 28.52 -44.19 -52.13
N VAL A 36 28.45 -45.08 -51.15
CA VAL A 36 28.71 -46.52 -51.28
C VAL A 36 28.26 -47.21 -49.97
N ASP A 37 27.93 -48.51 -50.06
CA ASP A 37 27.65 -49.47 -48.99
C ASP A 37 26.20 -49.68 -48.50
N ALA A 38 25.35 -50.00 -49.47
CA ALA A 38 24.25 -50.94 -49.27
C ALA A 38 24.77 -52.39 -49.37
N LYS A 39 25.51 -52.89 -48.37
CA LYS A 39 25.89 -54.32 -48.26
C LYS A 39 26.15 -54.75 -46.80
N LYS A 40 25.15 -54.72 -45.92
CA LYS A 40 25.17 -55.58 -44.71
C LYS A 40 23.81 -55.75 -44.00
N LEU A 41 22.72 -55.86 -44.74
CA LEU A 41 21.38 -56.05 -44.17
C LEU A 41 20.57 -57.11 -44.96
N ARG A 42 21.17 -58.28 -45.20
CA ARG A 42 20.48 -59.39 -45.88
C ARG A 42 20.89 -60.78 -45.35
N VAL A 43 21.17 -60.89 -44.05
CA VAL A 43 21.37 -62.20 -43.40
C VAL A 43 20.70 -62.09 -42.02
N GLU A 44 19.92 -63.10 -41.66
CA GLU A 44 19.16 -63.24 -40.40
C GLU A 44 17.85 -62.46 -40.27
N THR A 45 16.94 -62.70 -41.21
CA THR A 45 15.52 -62.86 -40.83
C THR A 45 15.02 -64.16 -41.44
N LEU A 46 15.22 -65.26 -40.73
CA LEU A 46 14.54 -66.54 -40.94
C LEU A 46 14.97 -67.50 -39.83
N GLU A 47 14.02 -67.90 -39.00
CA GLU A 47 13.90 -69.15 -38.22
C GLU A 47 12.94 -68.88 -37.04
N LEU A 48 11.64 -68.96 -37.35
CA LEU A 48 10.54 -69.10 -36.40
C LEU A 48 9.93 -70.46 -36.70
N ASN A 49 10.21 -71.50 -35.89
CA ASN A 49 9.22 -72.48 -35.38
C ASN A 49 9.79 -73.83 -34.89
N MET A 50 8.99 -74.45 -34.00
CA MET A 50 9.02 -75.82 -33.43
C MET A 50 9.91 -76.02 -32.20
N GLY A 51 9.49 -76.67 -31.09
CA GLY A 51 8.22 -77.28 -30.70
C GLY A 51 8.41 -78.23 -29.49
N LYS A 52 7.33 -78.41 -28.70
CA LYS A 52 6.99 -79.53 -27.76
C LYS A 52 7.67 -79.71 -26.38
N ARG A 53 6.83 -79.50 -25.35
CA ARG A 53 6.40 -80.36 -24.19
C ARG A 53 7.43 -81.01 -23.24
N VAL A 54 7.17 -80.89 -21.91
CA VAL A 54 6.81 -81.93 -20.88
C VAL A 54 7.16 -81.39 -19.45
N ILE A 55 6.17 -80.99 -18.63
CA ILE A 55 5.59 -81.60 -17.39
C ILE A 55 6.48 -81.67 -16.13
N GLY A 56 5.97 -81.11 -15.02
CA GLY A 56 6.31 -81.43 -13.61
C GLY A 56 6.02 -80.27 -12.65
N SER A 57 4.77 -80.11 -12.18
CA SER A 57 4.29 -80.22 -10.76
C SER A 57 4.79 -79.08 -9.82
N LEU A 58 4.05 -78.47 -8.88
CA LEU A 58 2.82 -78.74 -8.16
C LEU A 58 2.27 -77.40 -7.62
N LEU A 59 0.94 -77.21 -7.61
CA LEU A 59 0.23 -76.11 -6.94
C LEU A 59 0.20 -76.30 -5.42
N THR A 60 0.32 -75.21 -4.65
CA THR A 60 -0.75 -74.75 -3.73
C THR A 60 -0.51 -73.32 -3.25
N ALA A 61 -1.61 -72.58 -3.18
CA ALA A 61 -1.71 -71.14 -2.97
C ALA A 61 -1.75 -70.75 -1.47
N ASN A 62 -1.36 -69.51 -1.16
CA ASN A 62 -2.09 -68.64 -0.22
C ASN A 62 -1.65 -67.15 -0.34
N HIS A 63 -2.58 -66.33 -0.87
CA HIS A 63 -2.97 -64.97 -0.47
C HIS A 63 -2.03 -63.72 -0.42
N ILE A 64 -2.41 -62.70 -1.22
CA ILE A 64 -2.51 -61.21 -0.99
C ILE A 64 -1.31 -60.29 -1.36
N TYR A 65 -1.38 -59.70 -2.60
CA TYR A 65 -1.01 -58.36 -3.16
C TYR A 65 0.28 -57.56 -2.77
N PRO A 66 0.75 -56.57 -3.59
CA PRO A 66 1.37 -56.61 -4.92
C PRO A 66 2.82 -56.02 -4.94
N GLY A 67 3.63 -56.33 -5.95
CA GLY A 67 4.96 -55.72 -6.15
C GLY A 67 5.12 -55.11 -7.55
N PRO A 68 5.72 -53.92 -7.71
CA PRO A 68 5.87 -53.24 -8.99
C PRO A 68 6.88 -53.95 -9.92
N PRO A 69 6.76 -53.81 -11.26
CA PRO A 69 7.71 -54.41 -12.19
C PRO A 69 9.11 -53.78 -12.04
N PRO A 70 10.20 -54.56 -12.19
CA PRO A 70 11.55 -54.04 -12.04
C PRO A 70 11.83 -52.94 -13.06
N SER A 71 12.35 -51.82 -12.55
CA SER A 71 12.82 -50.67 -13.32
C SER A 71 13.79 -51.11 -14.42
N LEU A 72 13.46 -50.77 -15.67
CA LEU A 72 14.36 -50.81 -16.82
C LEU A 72 15.64 -50.07 -16.47
N LEU A 73 16.64 -50.84 -16.07
CA LEU A 73 18.02 -50.41 -15.97
C LEU A 73 18.43 -50.05 -17.40
N LEU A 74 18.32 -48.76 -17.73
CA LEU A 74 18.85 -48.18 -18.95
C LEU A 74 20.36 -48.39 -18.89
N LYS A 75 20.81 -49.52 -19.43
CA LYS A 75 22.20 -49.86 -19.65
C LYS A 75 22.73 -48.81 -20.63
N ASN A 76 23.37 -47.78 -20.08
CA ASN A 76 24.07 -46.77 -20.85
C ASN A 76 25.29 -47.44 -21.51
N ASP A 77 25.08 -48.02 -22.68
CA ASP A 77 26.17 -48.32 -23.62
C ASP A 77 26.69 -46.99 -24.19
N ASP A 78 27.56 -46.31 -23.44
CA ASP A 78 28.37 -45.21 -23.95
C ASP A 78 29.65 -45.04 -23.11
N ASP A 79 30.48 -46.10 -23.11
CA ASP A 79 31.89 -46.08 -22.70
C ASP A 79 32.79 -45.30 -23.71
N LYS A 80 32.30 -44.19 -24.25
CA LYS A 80 33.15 -43.22 -24.93
C LYS A 80 33.67 -42.25 -23.88
N LYS A 81 34.91 -42.47 -23.42
CA LYS A 81 35.73 -41.56 -22.59
C LYS A 81 35.37 -40.10 -22.87
N LYS A 82 34.48 -39.52 -22.06
CA LYS A 82 34.00 -38.14 -22.26
C LYS A 82 35.18 -37.21 -22.06
N LYS A 83 35.56 -36.48 -23.11
CA LYS A 83 36.70 -35.55 -23.08
C LYS A 83 36.46 -34.50 -21.98
N TRP A 84 37.47 -34.23 -21.16
CA TRP A 84 37.40 -33.30 -20.01
C TRP A 84 36.99 -31.87 -20.36
N TYR A 85 37.16 -31.45 -21.62
CA TYR A 85 36.70 -30.15 -22.13
C TYR A 85 35.18 -30.07 -22.40
N THR A 86 34.44 -31.18 -22.29
CA THR A 86 32.97 -31.15 -22.40
C THR A 86 32.36 -30.86 -21.03
N LEU A 87 31.32 -30.01 -20.96
CA LEU A 87 30.63 -29.66 -19.69
C LEU A 87 30.20 -30.92 -18.91
N SER A 88 29.73 -31.96 -19.61
CA SER A 88 29.36 -33.24 -19.00
C SER A 88 30.56 -34.00 -18.42
N GLY A 89 31.72 -33.94 -19.07
CA GLY A 89 32.97 -34.52 -18.56
C GLY A 89 33.47 -33.78 -17.32
N PHE A 90 33.55 -32.45 -17.36
CA PHE A 90 33.95 -31.64 -16.20
C PHE A 90 33.02 -31.87 -14.99
N LEU A 91 31.71 -31.89 -15.23
CA LEU A 91 30.72 -32.14 -14.17
C LEU A 91 30.93 -33.51 -13.52
N GLN A 92 31.07 -34.57 -14.34
CA GLN A 92 31.18 -35.95 -13.84
C GLN A 92 32.51 -36.27 -13.19
N TYR A 93 33.62 -35.77 -13.73
CA TYR A 93 34.96 -36.13 -13.27
C TYR A 93 35.54 -35.20 -12.20
N TYR A 94 35.09 -33.94 -12.12
CA TYR A 94 35.67 -32.96 -11.19
C TYR A 94 34.64 -32.41 -10.20
N TYR A 95 33.50 -31.91 -10.68
CA TYR A 95 32.50 -31.27 -9.81
C TYR A 95 31.77 -32.26 -8.88
N ILE A 96 31.27 -33.40 -9.41
CA ILE A 96 30.60 -34.43 -8.62
C ILE A 96 31.51 -35.00 -7.52
N PRO A 97 32.72 -35.51 -7.81
CA PRO A 97 33.57 -36.06 -6.76
C PRO A 97 33.98 -34.99 -5.73
N PHE A 98 34.21 -33.75 -6.15
CA PHE A 98 34.49 -32.63 -5.23
C PHE A 98 33.32 -32.37 -4.27
N LEU A 99 32.07 -32.47 -4.72
CA LEU A 99 30.87 -32.24 -3.91
C LEU A 99 30.52 -33.43 -3.00
N THR A 100 31.00 -34.64 -3.32
CA THR A 100 30.82 -35.83 -2.48
C THR A 100 31.73 -35.89 -1.25
N ILE A 101 32.77 -35.04 -1.20
CA ILE A 101 33.67 -34.95 -0.04
C ILE A 101 32.87 -34.40 1.16
N PRO A 102 32.92 -35.03 2.36
CA PRO A 102 32.11 -34.60 3.49
C PRO A 102 32.42 -33.16 3.96
N LEU A 103 33.68 -32.72 3.82
CA LEU A 103 34.12 -31.36 4.15
C LEU A 103 33.49 -30.29 3.23
N THR A 104 33.44 -30.54 1.91
CA THR A 104 32.85 -29.59 0.96
C THR A 104 31.34 -29.49 1.15
N LYS A 105 30.68 -30.61 1.45
CA LYS A 105 29.25 -30.64 1.81
C LYS A 105 28.95 -29.79 3.05
N LEU A 106 29.79 -29.90 4.10
CA LEU A 106 29.65 -29.09 5.31
C LEU A 106 29.87 -27.60 4.99
N MET A 107 30.89 -27.26 4.21
CA MET A 107 31.16 -25.87 3.79
C MET A 107 29.97 -25.26 3.03
N VAL A 108 29.36 -26.01 2.11
CA VAL A 108 28.20 -25.55 1.34
C VAL A 108 27.00 -25.31 2.27
N ILE A 109 26.74 -26.20 3.23
CA ILE A 109 25.65 -26.01 4.19
C ILE A 109 25.90 -24.77 5.04
N VAL A 110 27.11 -24.59 5.58
CA VAL A 110 27.48 -23.42 6.38
C VAL A 110 27.38 -22.11 5.59
N MET A 111 27.80 -22.11 4.32
CA MET A 111 27.67 -20.95 3.43
C MET A 111 26.21 -20.62 3.11
N CYS A 112 25.38 -21.65 2.91
CA CYS A 112 23.96 -21.46 2.65
C CYS A 112 23.23 -20.93 3.89
N THR A 113 23.54 -21.47 5.07
CA THR A 113 22.95 -20.99 6.33
C THR A 113 23.42 -19.57 6.68
N SER A 114 24.69 -19.23 6.42
CA SER A 114 25.17 -17.85 6.62
C SER A 114 24.50 -16.86 5.66
N MET A 115 24.34 -17.21 4.38
CA MET A 115 23.58 -16.39 3.42
C MET A 115 22.11 -16.22 3.84
N LEU A 116 21.47 -17.27 4.37
CA LEU A 116 20.11 -17.19 4.89
C LEU A 116 20.01 -16.26 6.11
N LEU A 117 20.97 -16.35 7.04
CA LEU A 117 21.03 -15.45 8.20
C LEU A 117 21.24 -13.99 7.78
N ILE A 118 22.17 -13.73 6.87
CA ILE A 118 22.40 -12.38 6.33
C ILE A 118 21.14 -11.85 5.63
N SER A 119 20.45 -12.70 4.86
CA SER A 119 19.19 -12.31 4.20
C SER A 119 18.10 -11.96 5.21
N CYS A 120 17.98 -12.73 6.30
CA CYS A 120 17.01 -12.45 7.37
C CYS A 120 17.33 -11.13 8.10
N LEU A 121 18.61 -10.86 8.37
CA LEU A 121 19.05 -9.58 8.92
C LEU A 121 18.75 -8.41 7.96
N GLY A 122 18.98 -8.59 6.65
CA GLY A 122 18.66 -7.60 5.63
C GLY A 122 17.17 -7.29 5.54
N LEU A 123 16.31 -8.31 5.69
CA LEU A 123 14.86 -8.13 5.75
C LEU A 123 14.45 -7.35 7.01
N TYR A 124 15.07 -7.62 8.16
CA TYR A 124 14.78 -6.90 9.40
C TYR A 124 15.16 -5.42 9.33
N GLN A 125 16.28 -5.09 8.67
CA GLN A 125 16.75 -3.71 8.51
C GLN A 125 16.06 -2.96 7.36
N SER A 126 15.22 -3.63 6.56
CA SER A 126 14.59 -2.99 5.41
C SER A 126 13.57 -1.91 5.84
N SER A 127 13.76 -0.69 5.33
CA SER A 127 12.79 0.39 5.51
C SER A 127 11.64 0.22 4.52
N LEU A 128 10.40 0.22 5.01
CA LEU A 128 9.22 0.28 4.16
C LEU A 128 8.92 1.74 3.81
N GLY A 129 9.03 2.07 2.53
CA GLY A 129 8.63 3.38 2.02
C GLY A 129 9.10 3.54 0.58
N LEU A 130 8.22 4.05 -0.27
CA LEU A 130 8.62 4.61 -1.56
C LEU A 130 8.58 6.13 -1.38
N GLU A 131 9.73 6.77 -1.49
CA GLU A 131 9.77 8.23 -1.51
C GLU A 131 9.36 8.70 -2.91
N LEU A 132 8.58 9.79 -2.97
CA LEU A 132 8.14 10.35 -4.25
C LEU A 132 9.34 10.79 -5.11
N SER A 133 10.47 11.09 -4.46
CA SER A 133 11.72 11.46 -5.13
C SER A 133 12.36 10.32 -5.94
N ASP A 134 12.07 9.05 -5.61
CA ASP A 134 12.65 7.85 -6.27
C ASP A 134 11.97 7.49 -7.59
N VAL A 135 10.77 8.01 -7.84
CA VAL A 135 10.04 7.81 -9.10
C VAL A 135 10.57 8.73 -10.20
N LEU A 136 11.25 9.82 -9.81
CA LEU A 136 11.77 10.81 -10.74
C LEU A 136 13.18 10.45 -11.22
N PRO A 137 13.51 10.77 -12.47
CA PRO A 137 14.87 10.60 -12.98
C PRO A 137 15.87 11.45 -12.18
N GLU A 138 16.99 10.82 -11.83
CA GLU A 138 18.08 11.47 -11.11
C GLU A 138 18.68 12.64 -11.90
N GLY A 139 19.16 13.66 -11.19
CA GLY A 139 19.80 14.84 -11.80
C GLY A 139 18.83 15.87 -12.38
N THR A 140 17.51 15.68 -12.23
CA THR A 140 16.51 16.67 -12.68
C THR A 140 16.19 17.70 -11.60
N ALA A 141 15.84 18.92 -12.02
CA ALA A 141 15.44 19.99 -11.09
C ALA A 141 14.24 19.62 -10.20
N PRO A 142 13.17 18.93 -10.70
CA PRO A 142 12.08 18.48 -9.85
C PRO A 142 12.51 17.47 -8.78
N ALA A 143 13.40 16.52 -9.11
CA ALA A 143 13.92 15.57 -8.13
C ALA A 143 14.72 16.28 -7.02
N ALA A 144 15.56 17.26 -7.38
CA ALA A 144 16.29 18.08 -6.41
C ALA A 144 15.36 18.92 -5.53
N PHE A 145 14.30 19.50 -6.11
CA PHE A 145 13.30 20.26 -5.37
C PHE A 145 12.55 19.38 -4.35
N LEU A 146 12.08 18.18 -4.75
CA LEU A 146 11.37 17.28 -3.84
C LEU A 146 12.28 16.79 -2.70
N ARG A 147 13.53 16.41 -3.01
CA ARG A 147 14.52 16.03 -1.98
C ARG A 147 14.79 17.17 -0.99
N ALA A 148 14.92 18.41 -1.48
CA ALA A 148 15.10 19.57 -0.62
C ALA A 148 13.85 19.85 0.23
N ARG A 149 12.65 19.73 -0.36
CA ARG A 149 11.39 19.90 0.35
C ARG A 149 11.24 18.87 1.46
N GLU A 150 11.50 17.59 1.20
CA GLU A 150 11.38 16.54 2.22
C GLU A 150 12.43 16.69 3.33
N LYS A 151 13.67 17.09 2.97
CA LYS A 151 14.75 17.28 3.93
C LYS A 151 14.57 18.48 4.86
N TYR A 152 14.07 19.60 4.34
CA TYR A 152 13.99 20.87 5.09
C TYR A 152 12.57 21.28 5.48
N PHE A 153 11.56 20.83 4.73
CA PHE A 153 10.16 21.25 4.86
C PHE A 153 9.22 20.04 4.96
N SER A 154 9.49 19.18 5.95
CA SER A 154 8.71 17.96 6.22
C SER A 154 7.38 18.22 6.95
N PHE A 155 6.66 19.30 6.59
CA PHE A 155 5.34 19.58 7.12
C PHE A 155 4.26 19.15 6.11
N TYR A 156 3.21 18.51 6.61
CA TYR A 156 2.11 18.01 5.80
C TYR A 156 0.80 18.63 6.30
N PRO A 157 0.01 19.28 5.42
CA PRO A 157 -1.29 19.80 5.83
C PRO A 157 -2.23 18.63 6.14
N MET A 158 -2.90 18.71 7.28
CA MET A 158 -3.89 17.72 7.71
C MET A 158 -5.16 18.48 8.13
N SER A 159 -6.30 18.08 7.57
CA SER A 159 -7.60 18.61 7.96
C SER A 159 -8.41 17.54 8.70
N ALA A 160 -8.74 17.82 9.96
CA ALA A 160 -9.64 17.01 10.74
C ALA A 160 -11.08 17.48 10.52
N ILE A 161 -11.87 16.69 9.80
CA ILE A 161 -13.25 17.07 9.46
C ILE A 161 -14.23 16.35 10.39
N LEU A 162 -14.99 17.13 11.16
CA LEU A 162 -16.08 16.62 11.99
C LEU A 162 -17.29 16.31 11.10
N LYS A 163 -17.67 15.03 10.99
CA LYS A 163 -18.84 14.58 10.22
C LYS A 163 -19.67 13.58 11.02
N GLY A 164 -20.99 13.74 10.99
CA GLY A 164 -21.92 12.74 11.49
C GLY A 164 -23.26 13.32 11.92
N ASN A 165 -24.33 12.53 11.78
CA ASN A 165 -25.71 12.93 12.15
C ASN A 165 -25.93 13.08 13.65
N LYS A 166 -24.97 12.66 14.49
CA LYS A 166 -25.04 12.73 15.95
C LYS A 166 -24.27 13.91 16.55
N ILE A 167 -23.63 14.73 15.72
CA ILE A 167 -22.81 15.85 16.19
C ILE A 167 -23.73 17.07 16.36
N ASN A 168 -23.82 17.56 17.59
CA ASN A 168 -24.55 18.79 17.90
C ASN A 168 -23.55 19.89 18.24
N PHE A 169 -23.16 20.69 17.24
CA PHE A 169 -22.17 21.77 17.41
C PHE A 169 -22.50 22.76 18.54
N PRO A 170 -23.76 23.25 18.68
CA PRO A 170 -24.14 24.12 19.80
C PRO A 170 -23.83 23.55 21.20
N GLU A 171 -24.14 22.27 21.43
CA GLU A 171 -24.03 21.64 22.76
C GLU A 171 -22.65 21.02 23.03
N GLN A 172 -21.95 20.58 21.97
CA GLN A 172 -20.69 19.81 22.08
C GLN A 172 -19.43 20.66 21.86
N GLN A 173 -19.50 21.98 22.08
CA GLN A 173 -18.36 22.89 21.87
C GLN A 173 -17.13 22.49 22.70
N GLU A 174 -17.32 22.08 23.95
CA GLU A 174 -16.22 21.65 24.83
C GLU A 174 -15.56 20.36 24.31
N GLN A 175 -16.34 19.42 23.80
CA GLN A 175 -15.82 18.16 23.24
C GLN A 175 -14.96 18.43 21.99
N ILE A 176 -15.35 19.41 21.18
CA ILE A 176 -14.59 19.84 20.00
C ILE A 176 -13.25 20.46 20.42
N GLU A 177 -13.24 21.26 21.48
CA GLU A 177 -11.99 21.83 22.03
C GLU A 177 -11.10 20.75 22.66
N GLN A 178 -11.68 19.80 23.41
CA GLN A 178 -10.95 18.67 23.97
C GLN A 178 -10.32 17.81 22.88
N TYR A 179 -11.06 17.50 21.82
CA TYR A 179 -10.54 16.79 20.64
C TYR A 179 -9.33 17.50 20.02
N ARG A 180 -9.39 18.84 19.93
CA ARG A 180 -8.28 19.65 19.42
C ARG A 180 -7.06 19.64 20.34
N LEU A 181 -7.28 19.69 21.65
CA LEU A 181 -6.21 19.55 22.64
C LEU A 181 -5.58 18.15 22.61
N ASP A 182 -6.36 17.11 22.35
CA ASP A 182 -5.86 15.75 22.20
C ASP A 182 -4.99 15.59 20.95
N ILE A 183 -5.38 16.19 19.82
CA ILE A 183 -4.52 16.27 18.62
C ILE A 183 -3.20 16.97 18.98
N ALA A 184 -3.28 18.05 19.77
CA ALA A 184 -2.11 18.80 20.21
C ALA A 184 -1.17 18.01 21.12
N LYS A 185 -1.58 16.87 21.70
CA LYS A 185 -0.68 16.02 22.48
C LYS A 185 0.37 15.33 21.61
N SER A 186 0.08 15.09 20.33
CA SER A 186 1.03 14.46 19.40
C SER A 186 2.28 15.33 19.18
N ASN A 187 3.45 14.71 19.06
CA ASN A 187 4.71 15.42 18.77
C ASN A 187 4.82 15.89 17.31
N TYR A 188 3.97 15.37 16.42
CA TYR A 188 4.00 15.67 14.99
C TYR A 188 3.09 16.84 14.59
N VAL A 189 2.50 17.54 15.56
CA VAL A 189 1.66 18.71 15.34
C VAL A 189 2.46 19.96 15.70
N ILE A 190 2.43 20.96 14.83
CA ILE A 190 3.05 22.27 15.09
C ILE A 190 2.21 23.01 16.13
N LYS A 191 2.86 23.45 17.22
CA LYS A 191 2.18 24.04 18.39
C LYS A 191 2.66 25.46 18.61
N VAL A 192 1.72 26.32 18.97
CA VAL A 192 1.99 27.67 19.49
C VAL A 192 1.38 27.73 20.88
N ASN A 193 2.19 28.02 21.91
CA ASN A 193 1.76 28.08 23.31
C ASN A 193 1.02 26.82 23.81
N GLY A 194 1.44 25.63 23.36
CA GLY A 194 0.85 24.35 23.77
C GLY A 194 -0.50 24.02 23.11
N ARG A 195 -1.02 24.88 22.23
CA ARG A 195 -2.19 24.62 21.38
C ARG A 195 -1.76 24.40 19.93
N PRO A 196 -2.58 23.75 19.08
CA PRO A 196 -2.30 23.72 17.65
C PRO A 196 -2.15 25.13 17.10
N SER A 197 -1.18 25.34 16.21
CA SER A 197 -0.79 26.67 15.72
C SER A 197 -1.91 27.40 14.98
N GLU A 198 -2.79 26.65 14.32
CA GLU A 198 -3.90 27.20 13.54
C GLU A 198 -5.13 27.39 14.42
N GLU A 199 -5.69 28.60 14.38
CA GLU A 199 -7.02 28.87 14.90
C GLU A 199 -8.06 28.22 14.00
N TYR A 200 -9.17 27.78 14.60
CA TYR A 200 -10.25 27.12 13.87
C TYR A 200 -11.49 28.01 13.83
N TRP A 201 -12.38 27.77 12.87
CA TRP A 201 -13.54 28.63 12.57
C TRP A 201 -14.38 29.02 13.79
N MET A 202 -14.59 28.13 14.76
CA MET A 202 -15.42 28.44 15.94
C MET A 202 -14.67 29.37 16.93
N SER A 203 -13.34 29.27 17.02
CA SER A 203 -12.51 30.21 17.80
C SER A 203 -12.57 31.61 17.18
N LEU A 204 -12.51 31.69 15.85
CA LEU A 204 -12.64 32.95 15.10
C LEU A 204 -14.05 33.56 15.31
N MET A 205 -15.10 32.75 15.14
CA MET A 205 -16.48 33.15 15.40
C MET A 205 -16.69 33.61 16.85
N ARG A 206 -16.10 32.91 17.83
CA ARG A 206 -16.14 33.28 19.26
C ARG A 206 -15.49 34.64 19.50
N THR A 207 -14.36 34.90 18.86
CA THR A 207 -13.63 36.17 18.97
C THR A 207 -14.45 37.32 18.38
N TRP A 208 -15.06 37.09 17.21
CA TRP A 208 -15.97 38.04 16.58
C TRP A 208 -17.20 38.35 17.45
N LEU A 209 -17.89 37.32 17.96
CA LEU A 209 -19.04 37.49 18.85
C LEU A 209 -18.67 38.19 20.17
N SER A 210 -17.49 37.89 20.73
CA SER A 210 -17.00 38.58 21.93
C SER A 210 -16.74 40.06 21.69
N SER A 211 -16.22 40.42 20.50
CA SER A 211 -16.08 41.81 20.09
C SER A 211 -17.44 42.51 20.00
N LEU A 212 -18.40 41.90 19.31
CA LEU A 212 -19.77 42.40 19.18
C LEU A 212 -20.46 42.60 20.54
N GLN A 213 -20.31 41.63 21.47
CA GLN A 213 -20.85 41.73 22.81
C GLN A 213 -20.29 42.94 23.56
N LYS A 214 -18.98 43.22 23.46
CA LYS A 214 -18.37 44.41 24.09
C LYS A 214 -18.95 45.71 23.56
N HIS A 215 -19.22 45.80 22.25
CA HIS A 215 -19.86 46.97 21.65
C HIS A 215 -21.31 47.14 22.11
N LEU A 216 -22.04 46.04 22.31
CA LEU A 216 -23.39 46.04 22.85
C LEU A 216 -23.41 46.46 24.33
N ASP A 217 -22.57 45.85 25.16
CA ASP A 217 -22.48 46.14 26.59
C ASP A 217 -22.12 47.61 26.85
N ASN A 218 -21.22 48.17 26.05
CA ASN A 218 -20.85 49.58 26.12
C ASN A 218 -22.01 50.51 25.74
N ALA A 219 -22.83 50.14 24.76
CA ALA A 219 -24.01 50.90 24.37
C ALA A 219 -25.12 50.83 25.42
N ILE A 220 -25.29 49.68 26.08
CA ILE A 220 -26.23 49.52 27.22
C ILE A 220 -25.77 50.41 28.39
N LYS A 221 -24.47 50.42 28.72
CA LYS A 221 -23.92 51.27 29.80
C LYS A 221 -24.10 52.77 29.54
N LYS A 222 -24.06 53.19 28.27
CA LYS A 222 -24.32 54.58 27.86
C LYS A 222 -25.80 54.95 27.85
N GLY A 223 -26.70 53.96 27.88
CA GLY A 223 -28.14 54.16 27.74
C GLY A 223 -28.60 54.40 26.30
N ASP A 224 -27.78 54.01 25.30
CA ASP A 224 -28.14 54.09 23.87
C ASP A 224 -29.09 52.95 23.47
N VAL A 225 -29.07 51.84 24.23
CA VAL A 225 -29.92 50.67 24.05
C VAL A 225 -30.68 50.39 25.36
N ASN A 226 -32.00 50.29 25.27
CA ASN A 226 -32.82 49.91 26.42
C ASN A 226 -32.55 48.45 26.82
N ALA A 227 -32.16 48.22 28.07
CA ALA A 227 -31.79 46.90 28.59
C ALA A 227 -32.95 45.87 28.59
N ILE A 228 -34.21 46.34 28.57
CA ILE A 228 -35.40 45.49 28.68
C ILE A 228 -36.10 45.34 27.33
N THR A 229 -36.36 46.43 26.61
CA THR A 229 -37.08 46.38 25.32
C THR A 229 -36.17 46.19 24.11
N GLY A 230 -34.88 46.54 24.23
CA GLY A 230 -33.96 46.53 23.09
C GLY A 230 -34.19 47.63 22.08
N GLU A 231 -34.94 48.66 22.45
CA GLU A 231 -35.15 49.82 21.60
C GLU A 231 -33.88 50.68 21.58
N LEU A 232 -33.60 51.19 20.38
CA LEU A 232 -32.49 52.08 20.11
C LEU A 232 -32.95 53.51 20.37
N LYS A 233 -32.12 54.31 21.05
CA LYS A 233 -32.40 55.73 21.23
C LYS A 233 -32.26 56.47 19.90
N VAL A 234 -33.36 57.09 19.46
CA VAL A 234 -33.55 57.68 18.11
C VAL A 234 -32.49 58.73 17.74
N ASP A 235 -31.94 59.47 18.72
CA ASP A 235 -31.01 60.58 18.49
C ASP A 235 -29.52 60.24 18.70
N SER A 236 -29.19 58.97 18.98
CA SER A 236 -27.81 58.56 19.27
C SER A 236 -27.12 57.98 18.03
N LYS A 237 -25.85 58.37 17.79
CA LYS A 237 -25.03 57.78 16.72
C LYS A 237 -24.55 56.39 17.16
N ILE A 238 -25.37 55.38 16.89
CA ILE A 238 -25.09 53.98 17.25
C ILE A 238 -24.21 53.32 16.19
N THR A 239 -23.15 52.66 16.63
CA THR A 239 -22.22 51.91 15.76
C THR A 239 -22.92 50.71 15.12
N ASP A 240 -22.54 50.37 13.89
CA ASP A 240 -23.19 49.29 13.15
C ASP A 240 -22.96 47.91 13.80
N GLU A 241 -21.82 47.70 14.46
CA GLU A 241 -21.53 46.51 15.26
C GLU A 241 -22.51 46.35 16.43
N THR A 242 -22.88 47.45 17.08
CA THR A 242 -23.89 47.44 18.16
C THR A 242 -25.27 47.05 17.62
N LYS A 243 -25.63 47.53 16.42
CA LYS A 243 -26.90 47.15 15.77
C LYS A 243 -26.90 45.66 15.42
N ILE A 244 -25.81 45.15 14.87
CA ILE A 244 -25.63 43.73 14.54
C ILE A 244 -25.70 42.88 15.81
N ALA A 245 -24.93 43.23 16.84
CA ALA A 245 -24.93 42.52 18.12
C ALA A 245 -26.33 42.43 18.73
N ARG A 246 -27.09 43.53 18.69
CA ARG A 246 -28.49 43.55 19.12
C ARG A 246 -29.36 42.59 18.31
N LEU A 247 -29.28 42.64 16.98
CA LEU A 247 -30.04 41.76 16.09
C LEU A 247 -29.76 40.28 16.37
N LEU A 248 -28.49 39.93 16.62
CA LEU A 248 -28.09 38.58 16.97
C LEU A 248 -28.66 38.14 18.32
N VAL A 249 -28.56 38.95 19.37
CA VAL A 249 -29.12 38.58 20.68
C VAL A 249 -30.64 38.36 20.63
N CYS A 250 -31.35 39.12 19.78
CA CYS A 250 -32.80 38.99 19.60
C CYS A 250 -33.22 37.79 18.73
N SER A 251 -32.31 37.24 17.91
CA SER A 251 -32.60 36.15 16.98
C SER A 251 -32.15 34.82 17.58
N TYR A 252 -33.11 33.93 17.87
CA TYR A 252 -32.83 32.60 18.42
C TYR A 252 -33.76 31.56 17.78
N GLY A 253 -33.19 30.45 17.31
CA GLY A 253 -33.90 29.49 16.45
C GLY A 253 -34.67 30.21 15.33
N ASP A 254 -35.97 29.95 15.25
CA ASP A 254 -36.88 30.54 14.25
C ASP A 254 -37.57 31.82 14.73
N ASN A 255 -37.34 32.25 15.97
CA ASN A 255 -38.04 33.38 16.59
C ASN A 255 -37.16 34.63 16.67
N TYR A 256 -37.81 35.79 16.59
CA TYR A 256 -37.19 37.09 16.80
C TYR A 256 -37.89 37.80 17.96
N ASN A 257 -37.24 37.86 19.13
CA ASN A 257 -37.74 38.59 20.28
C ASN A 257 -36.58 39.20 21.08
N CYS A 258 -36.59 40.53 21.19
CA CYS A 258 -35.58 41.29 21.94
C CYS A 258 -35.93 41.43 23.43
N THR A 259 -37.20 41.35 23.78
CA THR A 259 -37.71 41.77 25.10
C THR A 259 -37.18 40.83 26.18
N GLY A 260 -36.45 41.40 27.13
CA GLY A 260 -35.88 40.68 28.27
C GLY A 260 -34.65 39.82 27.96
N ARG A 261 -34.20 39.71 26.70
CA ARG A 261 -33.00 38.92 26.32
C ARG A 261 -31.71 39.74 26.31
N ILE A 262 -31.78 41.03 25.99
CA ILE A 262 -30.58 41.88 25.76
C ILE A 262 -29.68 42.02 26.97
N SER A 263 -30.25 42.10 28.18
CA SER A 263 -29.48 42.20 29.43
C SER A 263 -29.16 40.84 30.06
N THR A 264 -29.95 39.82 29.77
CA THR A 264 -29.88 38.51 30.43
C THR A 264 -28.99 37.53 29.68
N ILE A 265 -28.96 37.62 28.35
CA ILE A 265 -28.28 36.66 27.50
C ILE A 265 -27.04 37.29 26.88
N LYS A 266 -25.91 36.61 27.08
CA LYS A 266 -24.65 36.93 26.42
C LYS A 266 -24.48 36.06 25.19
N LEU A 267 -23.92 36.62 24.11
CA LEU A 267 -23.54 35.88 22.90
C LEU A 267 -22.47 34.83 23.21
N VAL A 268 -21.52 35.19 24.07
CA VAL A 268 -20.46 34.32 24.58
C VAL A 268 -20.49 34.38 26.11
N ASN A 269 -20.59 33.21 26.74
CA ASN A 269 -20.58 33.07 28.20
C ASN A 269 -19.20 33.41 28.77
N ASP A 270 -19.12 33.66 30.07
CA ASP A 270 -17.87 33.98 30.76
C ASP A 270 -16.84 32.82 30.70
N ALA A 271 -17.32 31.58 30.47
CA ALA A 271 -16.50 30.40 30.20
C ALA A 271 -15.97 30.30 28.75
N GLY A 272 -16.31 31.26 27.88
CA GLY A 272 -15.95 31.25 26.47
C GLY A 272 -16.83 30.38 25.58
N LEU A 273 -17.96 29.85 26.08
CA LEU A 273 -18.89 29.06 25.27
C LEU A 273 -19.87 29.98 24.54
N ILE A 274 -20.15 29.67 23.28
CA ILE A 274 -21.14 30.40 22.48
C ILE A 274 -22.53 29.93 22.89
N ASN A 275 -23.49 30.84 23.01
CA ASN A 275 -24.85 30.45 23.38
C ASN A 275 -25.46 29.50 22.32
N ALA A 276 -26.01 28.37 22.78
CA ALA A 276 -26.59 27.35 21.93
C ALA A 276 -27.88 27.81 21.23
N ASP A 277 -28.69 28.66 21.88
CA ASP A 277 -30.00 29.12 21.39
C ASP A 277 -29.94 29.79 20.00
N GLY A 278 -28.90 30.60 19.77
CA GLY A 278 -28.73 31.38 18.56
C GLY A 278 -27.58 30.89 17.68
N PHE A 279 -26.96 29.75 18.00
CA PHE A 279 -25.69 29.33 17.41
C PHE A 279 -25.67 29.35 15.87
N TYR A 280 -26.68 28.76 15.23
CA TYR A 280 -26.74 28.71 13.75
C TYR A 280 -27.08 30.06 13.12
N ASN A 281 -27.83 30.91 13.82
CA ASN A 281 -28.10 32.28 13.37
C ASN A 281 -26.82 33.12 13.44
N TYR A 282 -26.03 32.92 14.49
CA TYR A 282 -24.72 33.56 14.65
C TYR A 282 -23.73 33.09 13.59
N LEU A 283 -23.72 31.80 13.29
CA LEU A 283 -22.88 31.21 12.25
C LEU A 283 -23.23 31.78 10.87
N THR A 284 -24.52 31.85 10.56
CA THR A 284 -25.01 32.41 9.28
C THR A 284 -24.67 33.89 9.16
N ALA A 285 -24.82 34.65 10.25
CA ALA A 285 -24.44 36.05 10.27
C ALA A 285 -22.92 36.24 10.12
N TRP A 286 -22.12 35.45 10.83
CA TRP A 286 -20.66 35.48 10.75
C TRP A 286 -20.19 35.19 9.32
N TYR A 287 -20.72 34.12 8.70
CA TYR A 287 -20.39 33.75 7.32
C TYR A 287 -20.68 34.87 6.31
N ASN A 288 -21.79 35.59 6.47
CA ASN A 288 -22.18 36.65 5.52
C ASN A 288 -21.53 38.00 5.80
N LEU A 289 -21.20 38.31 7.05
CA LEU A 289 -20.67 39.62 7.46
C LEU A 289 -19.14 39.65 7.51
N ASP A 290 -18.50 38.57 7.95
CA ASP A 290 -17.05 38.49 8.14
C ASP A 290 -16.41 37.53 7.12
N ASN A 291 -16.48 37.93 5.85
CA ASN A 291 -16.02 37.12 4.74
C ASN A 291 -14.50 36.88 4.77
N MET A 292 -13.73 37.76 5.41
CA MET A 292 -12.27 37.60 5.49
C MET A 292 -11.86 36.52 6.48
N MET A 293 -12.50 36.40 7.64
CA MET A 293 -12.14 35.36 8.62
C MET A 293 -12.63 33.95 8.25
N TYR A 294 -13.63 33.82 7.37
CA TYR A 294 -14.10 32.51 6.92
C TYR A 294 -13.17 31.83 5.91
N TYR A 295 -12.48 32.62 5.06
CA TYR A 295 -11.60 32.10 4.01
C TYR A 295 -10.13 31.96 4.44
N VAL A 296 -9.79 32.35 5.66
CA VAL A 296 -8.46 32.11 6.28
C VAL A 296 -8.41 30.71 6.84
#